data_AF-A0A9P0ZF70-F1
#
_entry.id   AF-A0A9P0ZF70-F1
#
_cell.length_a   1.000
_cell.length_b   1.000
_cell.length_c   1.000
_cell.angle_alpha   90.00
_cell.angle_beta   90.00
_cell.angle_gamma   90.00
#
_symmetry.space_group_name_H-M   'P 1'
#
loop_
_entity.id
_entity.type
_entity.pdbx_description
1 polymer ?
#
loop_
_entity_poly.entity_id
_entity_poly.type
_entity_poly.pdbx_seq_one_letter_code
_entity_poly.pdbx_strand_id
1 'polypeptide(L)'
;MGANRHRTSSFSRNIAAPVAPISGVKHGLNGAMFVSSGICDLDRILGGGFSMGSLVLVMEDLEAPHHMLLLRNFMSQGIVLKQPLLYASPERDPRVFLGTLPSPMPSKDDKSLERDVEQDKGLRIAWQYKKYFGEQSSDGQQGGRDEYCNDFDLRKPLERHFLTGPHIGCFSLQGFPNLDPLRQTCSKFFAQVPRYDGNMAYPGRIAIQSLCAPQ
;
A
#
# COMPACT_ATOMS: atom_id res chain seq x y z
N MET A 1 45.18 -42.99 19.82
CA MET A 1 44.09 -42.54 18.94
C MET A 1 43.29 -41.47 19.69
N GLY A 2 43.51 -40.20 19.38
CA GLY A 2 42.79 -39.09 20.01
C GLY A 2 41.53 -38.75 19.22
N ALA A 3 40.37 -38.85 19.87
CA ALA A 3 39.08 -38.55 19.26
C ALA A 3 38.90 -37.03 19.10
N ASN A 4 38.80 -36.55 17.86
CA ASN A 4 38.57 -35.15 17.53
C ASN A 4 37.07 -34.83 17.73
N ARG A 5 36.72 -34.10 18.80
CA ARG A 5 35.35 -33.61 19.01
C ARG A 5 35.18 -32.29 18.26
N HIS A 6 34.39 -32.30 17.18
CA HIS A 6 33.96 -31.09 16.50
C HIS A 6 33.14 -30.21 17.46
N ARG A 7 33.61 -28.96 17.68
CA ARG A 7 32.83 -27.90 18.32
C ARG A 7 31.69 -27.49 17.38
N THR A 8 30.48 -27.98 17.61
CA THR A 8 29.26 -27.41 17.04
C THR A 8 28.94 -26.10 17.75
N SER A 9 28.92 -24.99 16.99
CA SER A 9 28.58 -23.65 17.49
C SER A 9 27.13 -23.58 17.99
N SER A 10 26.92 -23.01 19.17
CA SER A 10 25.63 -22.92 19.87
C SER A 10 24.77 -21.71 19.48
N PHE A 11 24.94 -21.16 18.28
CA PHE A 11 24.09 -20.06 17.80
C PHE A 11 22.78 -20.61 17.22
N SER A 12 21.83 -20.92 18.10
CA SER A 12 20.43 -21.04 17.72
C SER A 12 19.87 -19.65 17.45
N ARG A 13 19.82 -19.28 16.16
CA ARG A 13 19.08 -18.09 15.74
C ARG A 13 17.60 -18.39 16.03
N ASN A 14 17.01 -17.64 16.95
CA ASN A 14 15.59 -17.74 17.28
C ASN A 14 14.80 -17.24 16.06
N ILE A 15 14.57 -18.12 15.09
CA ILE A 15 13.74 -17.83 13.92
C ILE A 15 12.32 -17.89 14.46
N ALA A 16 11.78 -16.72 14.81
CA ALA A 16 10.35 -16.58 15.07
C ALA A 16 9.59 -17.17 13.87
N ALA A 17 8.51 -17.91 14.17
CA ALA A 17 7.68 -18.51 13.14
C ALA A 17 7.28 -17.45 12.09
N PRO A 18 7.27 -17.78 10.79
CA PRO A 18 6.90 -16.82 9.76
C PRO A 18 5.47 -16.33 10.02
N VAL A 19 5.35 -15.05 10.36
CA VAL A 19 4.05 -14.37 10.44
C VAL A 19 3.44 -14.45 9.04
N ALA A 20 2.17 -14.85 8.95
CA ALA A 20 1.47 -14.89 7.68
C ALA A 20 1.56 -13.51 7.00
N PRO A 21 1.89 -13.44 5.70
CA PRO A 21 2.08 -12.17 5.02
C PRO A 21 0.76 -11.40 4.98
N ILE A 22 0.78 -10.19 5.56
CA ILE A 22 -0.36 -9.27 5.55
C ILE A 22 -0.40 -8.60 4.17
N SER A 23 -1.55 -8.64 3.49
CA SER A 23 -1.70 -8.01 2.17
C SER A 23 -1.44 -6.50 2.26
N GLY A 24 -0.67 -5.98 1.31
CA GLY A 24 -0.30 -4.56 1.27
C GLY A 24 0.74 -4.11 2.31
N VAL A 25 1.43 -5.04 2.97
CA VAL A 25 2.50 -4.74 3.91
C VAL A 25 3.83 -5.31 3.42
N LYS A 26 4.83 -4.43 3.34
CA LYS A 26 6.22 -4.82 3.05
C LYS A 26 7.03 -4.85 4.34
N HIS A 27 7.80 -5.91 4.53
CA HIS A 27 8.71 -6.03 5.67
C HIS A 27 10.10 -5.58 5.25
N GLY A 28 10.71 -4.69 6.03
CA GLY A 28 12.09 -4.26 5.86
C GLY A 28 13.04 -4.89 6.88
N LEU A 29 14.26 -4.36 6.90
CA LEU A 29 15.28 -4.77 7.86
C LEU A 29 14.82 -4.51 9.31
N ASN A 30 15.29 -5.32 10.24
CA ASN A 30 15.02 -5.19 11.68
C ASN A 30 13.52 -5.27 12.07
N GLY A 31 12.68 -5.88 11.22
CA GLY A 31 11.24 -6.04 11.51
C GLY A 31 10.41 -4.79 11.26
N ALA A 32 10.95 -3.78 10.57
CA ALA A 32 10.17 -2.64 10.13
C ALA A 32 9.05 -3.08 9.17
N MET A 33 7.85 -2.51 9.32
CA MET A 33 6.69 -2.79 8.47
C MET A 33 6.30 -1.50 7.74
N PHE A 34 6.06 -1.61 6.44
CA PHE A 34 5.75 -0.47 5.56
C PHE A 34 4.43 -0.70 4.84
N VAL A 35 3.71 0.40 4.61
CA VAL A 35 2.58 0.48 3.70
C VAL A 35 2.93 1.39 2.54
N SER A 36 2.46 1.05 1.35
CA SER A 36 2.75 1.83 0.16
C SER A 36 2.08 3.21 0.21
N SER A 37 2.75 4.24 -0.28
CA SER A 37 2.19 5.57 -0.54
C SER A 37 1.22 5.61 -1.73
N GLY A 38 1.15 4.53 -2.52
CA GLY A 38 0.47 4.47 -3.82
C GLY A 38 1.31 5.05 -4.96
N ILE A 39 2.58 5.38 -4.73
CA ILE A 39 3.53 5.85 -5.74
C ILE A 39 4.83 5.06 -5.60
N CYS A 40 5.10 4.17 -6.55
CA CYS A 40 6.26 3.27 -6.53
C CYS A 40 7.60 4.01 -6.34
N ASP A 41 7.79 5.15 -7.00
CA ASP A 41 9.03 5.93 -6.90
C ASP A 41 9.22 6.58 -5.53
N LEU A 42 8.15 7.10 -4.94
CA LEU A 42 8.19 7.65 -3.59
C LEU A 42 8.49 6.55 -2.57
N ASP A 43 7.87 5.38 -2.71
CA ASP A 43 8.13 4.23 -1.84
C ASP A 43 9.60 3.79 -1.91
N ARG A 44 10.21 3.82 -3.10
CA ARG A 44 11.64 3.52 -3.27
C ARG A 44 12.52 4.55 -2.56
N ILE A 45 12.23 5.84 -2.73
CA ILE A 45 12.97 6.94 -2.07
C ILE A 45 12.91 6.81 -0.55
N LEU A 46 11.74 6.42 -0.02
CA LEU A 46 11.52 6.22 1.41
C LEU A 46 12.04 4.86 1.95
N GLY A 47 12.67 4.05 1.10
CA GLY A 47 13.22 2.74 1.50
C GLY A 47 12.17 1.64 1.67
N GLY A 48 10.93 1.87 1.23
CA GLY A 48 9.86 0.89 1.28
C GLY A 48 8.46 1.48 1.28
N GLY A 49 8.28 2.77 1.58
CA GLY A 49 6.97 3.41 1.76
C GLY A 49 6.86 4.05 3.13
N PHE A 50 5.64 4.22 3.63
CA PHE A 50 5.42 4.78 4.96
C PHE A 50 5.48 3.71 6.04
N SER A 51 6.25 3.97 7.11
CA SER A 51 6.34 3.06 8.25
C SER A 51 4.98 2.91 8.93
N MET A 52 4.60 1.68 9.27
CA MET A 52 3.37 1.40 10.01
C MET A 52 3.39 2.10 11.37
N GLY A 53 2.28 2.75 11.74
CA GLY A 53 2.17 3.52 12.99
C GLY A 53 2.82 4.91 12.94
N SER A 54 3.39 5.31 11.80
CA SER A 54 3.91 6.67 11.61
C SER A 54 2.81 7.68 11.27
N LEU A 55 3.13 8.95 11.43
CA LEU A 55 2.35 10.08 10.93
C LEU A 55 3.18 10.78 9.85
N VAL A 56 2.57 11.00 8.69
CA VAL A 56 3.20 11.68 7.55
C VAL A 56 2.47 13.01 7.34
N LEU A 57 3.22 14.11 7.41
CA LEU A 57 2.73 15.44 7.09
C LEU A 57 3.24 15.82 5.69
N VAL A 58 2.31 16.14 4.79
CA VAL A 58 2.63 16.68 3.47
C VAL A 58 2.40 18.18 3.52
N MET A 59 3.49 18.94 3.46
CA MET A 59 3.44 20.39 3.34
C MET A 59 3.44 20.75 1.86
N GLU A 60 2.58 21.69 1.50
CA GLU A 60 2.49 22.21 0.14
C GLU A 60 3.44 23.38 -0.06
N ASP A 61 4.12 23.39 -1.21
CA ASP A 61 4.86 24.54 -1.71
C ASP A 61 3.99 25.24 -2.76
N LEU A 62 4.06 26.58 -2.82
CA LEU A 62 3.33 27.42 -3.77
C LEU A 62 3.62 27.02 -5.22
N GLU A 63 4.87 26.65 -5.50
CA GLU A 63 5.32 26.29 -6.86
C GLU A 63 5.09 24.80 -7.19
N ALA A 64 4.71 23.97 -6.22
CA ALA A 64 4.54 22.52 -6.40
C ALA A 64 3.32 21.97 -5.62
N PRO A 65 2.09 22.28 -6.06
CA PRO A 65 0.85 21.88 -5.37
C PRO A 65 0.46 20.41 -5.59
N HIS A 66 1.32 19.48 -5.22
CA HIS A 66 1.16 18.03 -5.46
C HIS A 66 0.62 17.25 -4.25
N HIS A 67 0.28 17.92 -3.16
CA HIS A 67 -0.19 17.27 -1.94
C HIS A 67 -1.46 16.42 -2.17
N MET A 68 -2.37 16.91 -3.03
CA MET A 68 -3.58 16.17 -3.40
C MET A 68 -3.29 14.93 -4.25
N LEU A 69 -2.22 14.95 -5.05
CA LEU A 69 -1.78 13.76 -5.78
C LEU A 69 -1.34 12.68 -4.79
N LEU A 70 -0.49 13.04 -3.83
CA LEU A 70 -0.02 12.12 -2.79
C LEU A 70 -1.20 11.56 -1.97
N LEU A 71 -2.11 12.43 -1.55
CA LEU A 71 -3.28 12.05 -0.76
C LEU A 71 -4.20 11.08 -1.53
N ARG A 72 -4.50 11.37 -2.80
CA ARG A 72 -5.34 10.52 -3.65
C ARG A 72 -4.72 9.15 -3.89
N ASN A 73 -3.43 9.07 -4.20
CA ASN A 73 -2.74 7.80 -4.41
C ASN A 73 -2.70 6.97 -3.12
N PHE A 74 -2.40 7.61 -1.97
CA PHE A 74 -2.38 6.94 -0.67
C PHE A 74 -3.73 6.31 -0.31
N MET A 75 -4.83 7.02 -0.58
CA MET A 75 -6.18 6.51 -0.36
C MET A 75 -6.56 5.42 -1.36
N SER A 76 -6.26 5.61 -2.64
CA SER A 76 -6.58 4.64 -3.70
C SER A 76 -5.89 3.31 -3.46
N GLN A 77 -4.61 3.33 -3.08
CA GLN A 77 -3.86 2.13 -2.72
C GLN A 77 -4.51 1.38 -1.55
N GLY A 78 -4.99 2.09 -0.53
CA GLY A 78 -5.75 1.47 0.56
C GLY A 78 -7.02 0.78 0.07
N ILE A 79 -7.83 1.48 -0.73
CA ILE A 79 -9.12 0.97 -1.20
C ILE A 79 -8.93 -0.25 -2.13
N VAL A 80 -8.00 -0.19 -3.07
CA VAL A 80 -7.70 -1.30 -4.00
C VAL A 80 -7.29 -2.56 -3.22
N LEU A 81 -6.50 -2.38 -2.17
CA LEU A 81 -6.08 -3.45 -1.25
C LEU A 81 -7.14 -3.83 -0.20
N LYS A 82 -8.35 -3.27 -0.29
CA LYS A 82 -9.46 -3.50 0.66
C LYS A 82 -9.08 -3.18 2.12
N GLN A 83 -8.17 -2.24 2.31
CA GLN A 83 -7.76 -1.75 3.62
C GLN A 83 -8.78 -0.72 4.13
N PRO A 84 -9.07 -0.69 5.45
CA PRO A 84 -9.90 0.35 6.04
C PRO A 84 -9.33 1.73 5.77
N LEU A 85 -10.21 2.65 5.40
CA LEU A 85 -9.88 4.04 5.16
C LEU A 85 -10.80 4.95 5.97
N LEU A 86 -10.22 5.87 6.73
CA LEU A 86 -10.91 7.03 7.26
C LEU A 86 -10.39 8.28 6.55
N TYR A 87 -11.27 8.96 5.82
CA TYR A 87 -10.95 10.22 5.17
C TYR A 87 -11.63 11.39 5.87
N ALA A 88 -10.88 12.43 6.21
CA ALA A 88 -11.39 13.66 6.79
C ALA A 88 -11.02 14.87 5.91
N SER A 89 -11.95 15.81 5.74
CA SER A 89 -11.73 17.00 4.92
C SER A 89 -12.57 18.18 5.40
N PRO A 90 -12.23 19.44 5.02
CA PRO A 90 -13.04 20.61 5.34
C PRO A 90 -14.37 20.68 4.55
N GLU A 91 -14.62 19.75 3.63
CA GLU A 91 -15.81 19.75 2.79
C GLU A 91 -17.06 19.32 3.58
N ARG A 92 -18.22 19.89 3.23
CA ARG A 92 -19.52 19.50 3.82
C ARG A 92 -19.85 18.03 3.60
N ASP A 93 -19.54 17.52 2.40
CA ASP A 93 -19.70 16.12 2.03
C ASP A 93 -18.38 15.53 1.51
N PRO A 94 -17.53 14.99 2.40
CA PRO A 94 -16.25 14.41 2.01
C PRO A 94 -16.39 13.17 1.12
N ARG A 95 -17.54 12.47 1.11
CA ARG A 95 -17.69 11.25 0.30
C ARG A 95 -17.61 11.53 -1.19
N VAL A 96 -18.02 12.72 -1.64
CA VAL A 96 -17.92 13.13 -3.04
C VAL A 96 -16.48 13.07 -3.54
N PHE A 97 -15.51 13.41 -2.66
CA PHE A 97 -14.09 13.40 -3.00
C PHE A 97 -13.57 12.01 -3.38
N LEU A 98 -14.15 10.94 -2.82
CA LEU A 98 -13.75 9.56 -3.12
C LEU A 98 -13.95 9.19 -4.60
N GLY A 99 -14.90 9.84 -5.29
CA GLY A 99 -15.10 9.68 -6.73
C GLY A 99 -13.99 10.29 -7.59
N THR A 100 -13.05 11.03 -6.98
CA THR A 100 -11.90 11.65 -7.67
C THR A 100 -10.60 10.85 -7.51
N LEU A 101 -10.65 9.76 -6.75
CA LEU A 101 -9.51 8.86 -6.56
C LEU A 101 -9.12 8.23 -7.90
N PRO A 102 -7.83 8.06 -8.23
CA PRO A 102 -7.43 7.43 -9.48
C PRO A 102 -7.68 5.90 -9.49
N SER A 103 -7.93 5.36 -10.67
CA SER A 103 -8.07 3.91 -10.89
C SER A 103 -6.72 3.21 -11.02
N PRO A 104 -6.56 1.98 -10.51
CA PRO A 104 -5.37 1.19 -10.77
C PRO A 104 -5.28 0.86 -12.27
N MET A 105 -4.05 0.86 -12.79
CA MET A 105 -3.74 0.36 -14.12
C MET A 105 -3.83 -1.17 -14.11
N PRO A 106 -4.33 -1.80 -15.18
CA PRO A 106 -4.29 -3.25 -15.29
C PRO A 106 -2.85 -3.74 -15.26
N SER A 107 -2.59 -4.82 -14.53
CA SER A 107 -1.26 -5.40 -14.42
C SER A 107 -0.74 -5.78 -15.82
N LYS A 108 0.57 -5.65 -16.05
CA LYS A 108 1.18 -5.98 -17.35
C LYS A 108 1.02 -7.46 -17.69
N ASP A 109 0.85 -8.32 -16.68
CA ASP A 109 0.76 -9.77 -16.81
C ASP A 109 -0.59 -10.25 -17.35
N ASP A 110 -1.68 -9.49 -17.15
CA ASP A 110 -3.00 -9.82 -17.71
C ASP A 110 -3.01 -9.80 -19.25
N LYS A 111 -2.09 -9.06 -19.87
CA LYS A 111 -1.97 -8.99 -21.34
C LYS A 111 -0.99 -10.00 -21.95
N SER A 112 -0.27 -10.78 -21.14
CA SER A 112 0.61 -11.85 -21.65
C SER A 112 -0.16 -13.15 -21.91
N LEU A 113 -1.17 -13.46 -21.10
CA LEU A 113 -1.90 -14.73 -21.21
C LEU A 113 -2.72 -14.86 -22.50
N GLU A 114 -3.24 -13.74 -23.06
CA GLU A 114 -3.99 -13.78 -24.32
C GLU A 114 -3.10 -13.67 -25.57
N ARG A 115 -1.87 -13.15 -25.45
CA ARG A 115 -0.96 -12.97 -26.61
C ARG A 115 -0.01 -14.15 -26.84
N ASP A 116 0.13 -15.04 -25.86
CA ASP A 116 1.02 -16.20 -25.94
C ASP A 116 0.57 -17.28 -26.95
N VAL A 117 -0.72 -17.31 -27.33
CA VAL A 117 -1.21 -18.35 -28.27
C VAL A 117 -0.93 -18.01 -29.74
N GLU A 118 -0.81 -16.73 -30.11
CA GLU A 118 -0.59 -16.31 -31.51
C GLU A 118 0.86 -16.00 -31.87
N GLN A 119 1.72 -15.56 -30.93
CA GLN A 119 3.10 -15.14 -31.25
C GLN A 119 4.13 -16.28 -31.28
N ASP A 120 3.80 -17.48 -30.80
CA ASP A 120 4.76 -18.59 -30.63
C ASP A 120 5.22 -19.22 -31.97
N LYS A 121 4.64 -18.82 -33.11
CA LYS A 121 5.07 -19.31 -34.43
C LYS A 121 6.22 -18.50 -35.06
N GLY A 122 6.59 -17.35 -34.51
CA GLY A 122 7.48 -16.38 -35.20
C GLY A 122 8.90 -16.19 -34.64
N LEU A 123 9.18 -16.59 -33.40
CA LEU A 123 10.35 -16.07 -32.66
C LEU A 123 11.28 -17.16 -32.13
N ARG A 124 11.77 -18.04 -33.01
CA ARG A 124 12.79 -19.07 -32.68
C ARG A 124 14.12 -18.49 -32.16
N ILE A 125 14.46 -17.27 -32.55
CA ILE A 125 15.72 -16.61 -32.17
C ILE A 125 15.61 -15.95 -30.79
N ALA A 126 14.49 -15.29 -30.48
CA ALA A 126 14.32 -14.54 -29.23
C ALA A 126 14.29 -15.45 -28.00
N TRP A 127 13.81 -16.69 -28.13
CA TRP A 127 13.82 -17.70 -27.05
C TRP A 127 15.23 -17.97 -26.51
N GLN A 128 16.28 -17.88 -27.34
CA GLN A 128 17.65 -18.20 -26.93
C GLN A 128 18.22 -17.14 -25.98
N TYR A 129 17.70 -15.92 -26.03
CA TYR A 129 18.09 -14.84 -25.14
C TYR A 129 17.38 -14.88 -23.79
N LYS A 130 16.37 -15.75 -23.60
CA LYS A 130 15.64 -15.94 -22.34
C LYS A 130 16.58 -16.16 -21.13
N LYS A 131 17.73 -16.80 -21.33
CA LYS A 131 18.73 -17.01 -20.27
C LYS A 131 19.48 -15.75 -19.82
N TYR A 132 19.48 -14.68 -20.62
CA TYR A 132 20.15 -13.41 -20.31
C TYR A 132 19.20 -12.37 -19.70
N PHE A 133 17.90 -12.65 -19.67
CA PHE A 133 16.93 -11.81 -18.96
C PHE A 133 16.86 -12.13 -17.45
N GLY A 134 17.58 -13.16 -17.00
CA GLY A 134 17.69 -13.52 -15.59
C GLY A 134 18.96 -12.95 -14.95
N GLU A 135 18.96 -11.66 -14.61
CA GLU A 135 19.80 -11.07 -13.55
C GLU A 135 19.41 -9.59 -13.28
N GLN A 136 18.11 -9.31 -13.17
CA GLN A 136 17.61 -8.20 -12.32
C GLN A 136 16.44 -8.73 -11.51
N SER A 137 16.73 -9.76 -10.71
CA SER A 137 15.83 -10.26 -9.68
C SER A 137 15.83 -9.27 -8.52
N SER A 138 15.13 -8.15 -8.66
CA SER A 138 14.58 -7.49 -7.48
C SER A 138 13.45 -8.39 -7.00
N ASP A 139 13.81 -9.36 -6.16
CA ASP A 139 12.98 -10.22 -5.30
C ASP A 139 11.45 -10.09 -5.54
N GLY A 140 11.01 -10.59 -6.69
CA GLY A 140 9.61 -10.65 -7.07
C GLY A 140 9.06 -11.94 -6.55
N GLN A 141 8.42 -11.90 -5.38
CA GLN A 141 7.60 -13.01 -4.90
C GLN A 141 6.52 -13.30 -5.94
N GLN A 142 6.76 -14.35 -6.72
CA GLN A 142 5.76 -15.03 -7.52
C GLN A 142 4.61 -15.47 -6.61
N GLY A 143 3.39 -15.12 -7.02
CA GLY A 143 2.17 -15.72 -6.52
C GLY A 143 1.11 -14.67 -6.27
N GLY A 144 0.23 -14.46 -7.25
CA GLY A 144 -1.12 -13.84 -7.17
C GLY A 144 -1.49 -13.09 -5.90
N ARG A 145 -0.66 -12.13 -5.49
CA ARG A 145 -0.83 -11.30 -4.29
C ARG A 145 -1.12 -9.91 -4.76
N ASP A 146 -2.15 -9.29 -4.19
CA ASP A 146 -2.47 -7.89 -4.42
C ASP A 146 -1.16 -7.08 -4.40
N GLU A 147 -0.87 -6.37 -5.50
CA GLU A 147 0.41 -5.68 -5.67
C GLU A 147 0.65 -4.73 -4.49
N TYR A 148 1.85 -4.80 -3.89
CA TYR A 148 2.22 -3.96 -2.75
C TYR A 148 1.96 -2.46 -3.02
N CYS A 149 2.26 -2.02 -4.24
CA CYS A 149 1.96 -0.71 -4.79
C CYS A 149 1.42 -0.90 -6.21
N ASN A 150 0.24 -0.39 -6.51
CA ASN A 150 -0.32 -0.39 -7.86
C ASN A 150 0.14 0.88 -8.60
N ASP A 151 0.23 0.82 -9.92
CA ASP A 151 0.32 2.00 -10.77
C ASP A 151 -1.09 2.57 -10.99
N PHE A 152 -1.27 3.89 -10.94
CA PHE A 152 -2.59 4.53 -11.03
C PHE A 152 -2.74 5.42 -12.29
N ASP A 153 -3.85 5.29 -13.02
CA ASP A 153 -4.21 6.22 -14.10
C ASP A 153 -4.93 7.44 -13.52
N LEU A 154 -4.20 8.55 -13.38
CA LEU A 154 -4.74 9.81 -12.84
C LEU A 154 -5.86 10.42 -13.68
N ARG A 155 -6.03 9.97 -14.92
CA ARG A 155 -7.07 10.46 -15.83
C ARG A 155 -8.40 9.72 -15.65
N LYS A 156 -8.40 8.61 -14.92
CA LYS A 156 -9.57 7.75 -14.73
C LYS A 156 -9.96 7.73 -13.26
N PRO A 157 -11.19 8.11 -12.91
CA PRO A 157 -11.67 7.98 -11.54
C PRO A 157 -11.78 6.51 -11.17
N LEU A 158 -11.68 6.22 -9.87
CA LEU A 158 -11.79 4.90 -9.27
C LEU A 158 -13.21 4.36 -9.50
N GLU A 159 -13.29 3.09 -9.88
CA GLU A 159 -14.58 2.47 -10.15
C GLU A 159 -15.44 2.35 -8.89
N ARG A 160 -16.76 2.47 -9.07
CA ARG A 160 -17.72 2.50 -7.95
C ARG A 160 -17.72 1.24 -7.10
N HIS A 161 -17.39 0.08 -7.67
CA HIS A 161 -17.38 -1.19 -6.96
C HIS A 161 -16.30 -1.24 -5.86
N PHE A 162 -15.22 -0.46 -6.00
CA PHE A 162 -14.21 -0.29 -4.95
C PHE A 162 -14.75 0.53 -3.76
N LEU A 163 -15.63 1.49 -4.03
CA LEU A 163 -16.16 2.41 -3.03
C LEU A 163 -17.29 1.81 -2.16
N THR A 164 -17.80 0.64 -2.54
CA THR A 164 -18.84 -0.08 -1.78
C THR A 164 -18.28 -0.97 -0.67
N GLY A 165 -16.96 -0.97 -0.45
CA GLY A 165 -16.30 -1.79 0.57
C GLY A 165 -16.71 -1.44 2.01
N PRO A 166 -16.75 -2.43 2.93
CA PRO A 166 -17.34 -2.27 4.27
C PRO A 166 -16.58 -1.38 5.26
N HIS A 167 -15.44 -0.76 4.89
CA HIS A 167 -14.57 -0.06 5.84
C HIS A 167 -14.08 1.33 5.36
N ILE A 168 -14.91 2.04 4.58
CA ILE A 168 -14.62 3.42 4.15
C ILE A 168 -15.47 4.42 4.95
N GLY A 169 -14.81 5.10 5.90
CA GLY A 169 -15.36 6.18 6.71
C GLY A 169 -15.01 7.56 6.14
N CYS A 170 -15.92 8.52 6.29
CA CYS A 170 -15.71 9.90 5.91
C CYS A 170 -16.13 10.82 7.07
N PHE A 171 -15.37 11.89 7.29
CA PHE A 171 -15.61 12.85 8.35
C PHE A 171 -15.43 14.29 7.85
N SER A 172 -16.46 15.13 8.00
CA SER A 172 -16.33 16.55 7.70
C SER A 172 -15.71 17.28 8.90
N LEU A 173 -14.65 18.04 8.66
CA LEU A 173 -14.05 18.95 9.64
C LEU A 173 -14.86 20.25 9.77
N GLN A 174 -15.85 20.49 8.90
CA GLN A 174 -16.64 21.70 8.89
C GLN A 174 -17.59 21.75 10.10
N GLY A 175 -17.76 22.94 10.69
CA GLY A 175 -18.76 23.17 11.74
C GLY A 175 -18.39 22.65 13.12
N PHE A 176 -17.15 22.19 13.33
CA PHE A 176 -16.65 21.79 14.65
C PHE A 176 -15.66 22.83 15.20
N PRO A 177 -15.83 23.27 16.47
CA PRO A 177 -14.96 24.28 17.07
C PRO A 177 -13.60 23.72 17.50
N ASN A 178 -13.43 22.40 17.56
CA ASN A 178 -12.21 21.73 17.97
C ASN A 178 -12.10 20.33 17.32
N LEU A 179 -10.97 19.64 17.57
CA LEU A 179 -10.68 18.31 16.99
C LEU A 179 -11.20 17.13 17.81
N ASP A 180 -11.94 17.34 18.91
CA ASP A 180 -12.48 16.23 19.72
C ASP A 180 -13.37 15.29 18.90
N PRO A 181 -14.27 15.76 18.03
CA PRO A 181 -15.09 14.90 17.17
C PRO A 181 -14.26 14.06 16.19
N LEU A 182 -13.20 14.64 15.63
CA LEU A 182 -12.25 13.91 14.78
C LEU A 182 -11.53 12.83 15.60
N ARG A 183 -11.04 13.16 16.80
CA ARG A 183 -10.39 12.19 17.71
C ARG A 183 -11.31 11.02 18.03
N GLN A 184 -12.56 11.30 18.38
CA GLN A 184 -13.56 10.26 18.63
C GLN A 184 -13.82 9.38 17.40
N THR A 185 -13.83 9.99 16.22
CA THR A 185 -14.02 9.26 14.95
C THR A 185 -12.83 8.35 14.64
N CYS A 186 -11.60 8.81 14.87
CA CYS A 186 -10.41 7.97 14.79
C CYS A 186 -10.47 6.81 15.80
N SER A 187 -10.88 7.06 17.05
CA SER A 187 -11.04 5.99 18.06
C SER A 187 -12.07 4.94 17.64
N LYS A 188 -13.21 5.36 17.08
CA LYS A 188 -14.22 4.44 16.54
C LYS A 188 -13.68 3.62 15.37
N PHE A 189 -12.95 4.27 14.45
CA PHE A 189 -12.30 3.60 13.34
C PHE A 189 -11.32 2.51 13.83
N PHE A 190 -10.46 2.82 14.79
CA PHE A 190 -9.53 1.84 15.37
C PHE A 190 -10.22 0.66 16.06
N ALA A 191 -11.38 0.87 16.67
CA ALA A 191 -12.14 -0.19 17.32
C ALA A 191 -12.80 -1.17 16.32
N GLN A 192 -13.02 -0.73 15.08
CA GLN A 192 -13.63 -1.55 14.02
C GLN A 192 -12.59 -2.40 13.26
N VAL A 193 -11.30 -2.07 13.34
CA VAL A 193 -10.24 -2.83 12.68
C VAL A 193 -9.99 -4.14 13.45
N PRO A 194 -10.29 -5.32 12.89
CA PRO A 194 -10.10 -6.61 13.53
C PRO A 194 -8.65 -6.84 13.90
N ARG A 195 -8.42 -7.27 15.14
CA ARG A 195 -7.14 -7.76 15.63
C ARG A 195 -7.29 -9.27 15.82
N TYR A 196 -6.52 -10.07 15.09
CA TYR A 196 -6.54 -11.52 15.22
C TYR A 196 -5.35 -11.94 16.10
N ASP A 197 -5.60 -12.50 17.29
CA ASP A 197 -4.57 -12.97 18.24
C ASP A 197 -3.46 -11.94 18.55
N GLY A 198 -3.83 -10.65 18.63
CA GLY A 198 -2.86 -9.56 18.85
C GLY A 198 -2.06 -9.13 17.61
N ASN A 199 -2.21 -9.84 16.48
CA ASN A 199 -1.69 -9.45 15.17
C ASN A 199 -2.76 -8.74 14.34
N MET A 200 -2.34 -7.70 13.63
CA MET A 200 -3.21 -6.88 12.78
C MET A 200 -3.58 -7.66 11.51
N ALA A 201 -4.87 -7.84 11.22
CA ALA A 201 -5.30 -8.61 10.04
C ALA A 201 -5.02 -7.88 8.71
N TYR A 202 -5.04 -6.54 8.75
CA TYR A 202 -4.72 -5.64 7.64
C TYR A 202 -4.41 -4.24 8.19
N PRO A 203 -3.54 -3.45 7.53
CA PRO A 203 -3.28 -2.07 7.95
C PRO A 203 -4.49 -1.18 7.67
N GLY A 204 -4.75 -0.22 8.55
CA GLY A 204 -5.76 0.84 8.35
C GLY A 204 -5.09 2.15 7.97
N ARG A 205 -5.79 2.98 7.20
CA ARG A 205 -5.31 4.29 6.72
C ARG A 205 -6.21 5.41 7.22
N ILE A 206 -5.60 6.49 7.70
CA ILE A 206 -6.29 7.73 8.04
C ILE A 206 -5.69 8.82 7.14
N ALA A 207 -6.54 9.48 6.37
CA ALA A 207 -6.17 10.54 5.44
C ALA A 207 -6.90 11.82 5.84
N ILE A 208 -6.15 12.88 6.15
CA ILE A 208 -6.73 14.17 6.55
C ILE A 208 -6.29 15.21 5.54
N GLN A 209 -7.25 15.75 4.80
CA GLN A 209 -7.04 16.85 3.87
C GLN A 209 -7.03 18.18 4.62
N SER A 210 -6.07 19.05 4.26
CA SER A 210 -6.06 20.46 4.66
C SER A 210 -6.21 20.68 6.17
N LEU A 211 -5.49 19.88 6.97
CA LEU A 211 -5.48 20.02 8.42
C LEU A 211 -5.04 21.44 8.80
N CYS A 212 -5.88 22.14 9.56
CA CYS A 212 -5.64 23.52 10.00
C CYS A 212 -5.56 24.56 8.86
N ALA A 213 -6.06 24.25 7.66
CA ALA A 213 -6.21 25.28 6.63
C ALA A 213 -7.28 26.31 7.07
N PRO A 214 -7.08 27.62 6.79
CA PRO A 214 -8.11 28.62 7.03
C PRO A 214 -9.37 28.26 6.22
N GLN A 215 -10.53 28.28 6.90
CA GLN A 215 -11.85 28.03 6.31
C GLN A 215 -12.47 29.31 5.75
#